data_AF-A0A3M7J5S4-F1
#
_entry.id   AF-A0A3M7J5S4-F1
#
_cell.length_a   1.000
_cell.length_b   1.000
_cell.length_c   1.000
_cell.angle_alpha   90.00
_cell.angle_beta   90.00
_cell.angle_gamma   90.00
#
_symmetry.space_group_name_H-M   'P 1'
#
loop_
_entity.id
_entity.type
_entity.pdbx_description
1 polymer ?
#
loop_
_entity_poly.entity_id
_entity_poly.type
_entity_poly.pdbx_seq_one_letter_code
_entity_poly.pdbx_strand_id
1 'polypeptide(L)'
;MAPNRPNVWFDISIGGQSAGKVVFELYTDIVPKTAENFRALCTGEKGVGNAGKPLHYKGSSFHRVIKSFMIQGGDFTAGNGTGGESIYGEKFEDEAFDVKHEKPFLLSMANAGPGTNRSQFFVTTVSTPHLDGKHVVFGEVVAGKSIVRQVENTPVGESDKPKQDVIIADCGELPAGTDIAEFTKKAPDMTGDAYEDFPEDQLKQGEEWKGTEIVRIASELKEMGNKAFKSGELELGLSKYQKALRYLHEYPVPLEDDPKDLGTQLSQLKISLHTNSSMLQHKLKKYVDSSDSADKALLVQGISDAQKAKALFRKGVAAKDSKNEEDAIALLQMAEKLAPSDAGIKNELAAVKKNAADRKAKERKAYSKMFD
;
A
#
# COMPACT_ATOMS: atom_id res chain seq x y z
N MET A 1 12.76 -32.83 16.75
CA MET A 1 11.40 -32.30 16.54
C MET A 1 11.55 -30.80 16.34
N ALA A 2 10.87 -30.21 15.37
CA ALA A 2 10.86 -28.75 15.25
C ALA A 2 10.31 -28.15 16.56
N PRO A 3 10.90 -27.05 17.08
CA PRO A 3 10.40 -26.42 18.30
C PRO A 3 8.95 -25.98 18.11
N ASN A 4 8.11 -26.20 19.13
CA ASN A 4 6.70 -25.79 19.11
C ASN A 4 6.62 -24.28 19.39
N ARG A 5 6.76 -23.48 18.34
CA ARG A 5 6.67 -22.01 18.40
C ARG A 5 5.20 -21.56 18.37
N PRO A 6 4.77 -20.67 19.28
CA PRO A 6 3.41 -20.15 19.26
C PRO A 6 3.24 -19.19 18.08
N ASN A 7 2.02 -19.16 17.54
CA ASN A 7 1.62 -18.19 16.55
C ASN A 7 0.67 -17.18 17.17
N VAL A 8 0.92 -15.90 16.94
CA VAL A 8 0.04 -14.80 17.37
C VAL A 8 -0.40 -14.00 16.17
N TRP A 9 -1.49 -13.25 16.30
CA TRP A 9 -2.09 -12.54 15.18
C TRP A 9 -2.52 -11.13 15.54
N PHE A 10 -2.52 -10.27 14.52
CA PHE A 10 -3.09 -8.93 14.53
C PHE A 10 -4.14 -8.79 13.44
N ASP A 11 -5.29 -8.22 13.77
CA ASP A 11 -6.21 -7.62 12.81
C ASP A 11 -5.82 -6.17 12.61
N ILE A 12 -5.44 -5.81 11.39
CA ILE A 12 -5.01 -4.46 11.05
C ILE A 12 -6.16 -3.70 10.41
N SER A 13 -6.31 -2.44 10.83
CA SER A 13 -7.15 -1.46 10.15
C SER A 13 -6.32 -0.25 9.73
N ILE A 14 -6.65 0.32 8.56
CA ILE A 14 -6.02 1.52 8.00
C ILE A 14 -7.12 2.52 7.70
N GLY A 15 -7.06 3.71 8.30
CA GLY A 15 -8.08 4.75 8.13
C GLY A 15 -9.49 4.30 8.55
N GLY A 16 -9.58 3.39 9.53
CA GLY A 16 -10.83 2.81 10.01
C GLY A 16 -11.41 1.68 9.15
N GLN A 17 -10.74 1.28 8.07
CA GLN A 17 -11.13 0.14 7.24
C GLN A 17 -10.29 -1.08 7.56
N SER A 18 -10.91 -2.26 7.63
CA SER A 18 -10.18 -3.52 7.83
C SER A 18 -9.23 -3.78 6.65
N ALA A 19 -7.95 -3.94 6.93
CA ALA A 19 -6.92 -4.26 5.94
C ALA A 19 -6.69 -5.78 5.83
N GLY A 20 -6.76 -6.49 6.96
CA GLY A 20 -6.61 -7.95 7.02
C GLY A 20 -5.84 -8.41 8.25
N LYS A 21 -5.51 -9.70 8.28
CA LYS A 21 -4.79 -10.32 9.40
C LYS A 21 -3.30 -10.46 9.10
N VAL A 22 -2.46 -10.29 10.11
CA VAL A 22 -1.03 -10.63 10.11
C VAL A 22 -0.80 -11.68 11.17
N VAL A 23 -0.08 -12.75 10.83
CA VAL A 23 0.28 -13.82 11.78
C VAL A 23 1.79 -13.86 11.92
N PHE A 24 2.24 -13.94 13.17
CA PHE A 24 3.64 -14.00 13.55
C PHE A 24 3.93 -15.34 14.23
N GLU A 25 5.04 -15.98 13.85
CA GLU A 25 5.63 -17.06 14.63
C GLU A 25 6.66 -16.47 15.61
N LEU A 26 6.62 -16.86 16.88
CA LEU A 26 7.53 -16.34 17.92
C LEU A 26 8.62 -17.36 18.26
N TYR A 27 9.87 -16.92 18.34
CA TYR A 27 11.05 -17.75 18.55
C TYR A 27 11.27 -18.11 20.04
N THR A 28 10.30 -18.79 20.66
CA THR A 28 10.33 -19.18 22.09
C THR A 28 11.48 -20.11 22.47
N ASP A 29 12.05 -20.81 21.49
CA ASP A 29 13.25 -21.64 21.61
C ASP A 29 14.57 -20.85 21.66
N ILE A 30 14.56 -19.60 21.20
CA ILE A 30 15.75 -18.73 21.15
C ILE A 30 15.65 -17.63 22.23
N VAL A 31 14.49 -16.95 22.29
CA VAL A 31 14.25 -15.78 23.15
C VAL A 31 12.91 -15.92 23.91
N PRO A 32 12.79 -16.88 24.85
CA PRO A 32 11.55 -17.19 25.53
C PRO A 32 10.92 -16.01 26.31
N LYS A 33 11.71 -15.14 26.96
CA LYS A 33 11.18 -13.99 27.69
C LYS A 33 10.60 -12.95 26.73
N THR A 34 11.31 -12.69 25.63
CA THR A 34 10.89 -11.70 24.63
C THR A 34 9.63 -12.18 23.91
N ALA A 35 9.59 -13.46 23.54
CA ALA A 35 8.44 -14.10 22.93
C ALA A 35 7.23 -14.13 23.87
N GLU A 36 7.40 -14.51 25.15
CA GLU A 36 6.31 -14.52 26.12
C GLU A 36 5.75 -13.13 26.41
N ASN A 37 6.61 -12.10 26.46
CA ASN A 37 6.17 -10.71 26.58
C ASN A 37 5.24 -10.33 25.43
N PHE A 38 5.65 -10.56 24.19
CA PHE A 38 4.83 -10.22 23.03
C PHE A 38 3.54 -11.03 22.97
N ARG A 39 3.61 -12.35 23.21
CA ARG A 39 2.44 -13.24 23.24
C ARG A 39 1.40 -12.79 24.24
N ALA A 40 1.81 -12.53 25.48
CA ALA A 40 0.90 -12.08 26.53
C ALA A 40 0.31 -10.69 26.26
N LEU A 41 1.05 -9.81 25.60
CA LEU A 41 0.54 -8.51 25.11
C LEU A 41 -0.42 -8.67 23.92
N CYS A 42 -0.34 -9.75 23.14
CA CYS A 42 -1.37 -10.07 22.15
C CYS A 42 -2.67 -10.58 22.79
N THR A 43 -2.60 -11.34 23.90
CA THR A 43 -3.80 -11.90 24.56
C THR A 43 -4.43 -10.97 25.58
N GLY A 44 -3.66 -10.03 26.14
CA GLY A 44 -4.11 -9.14 27.21
C GLY A 44 -4.28 -9.83 28.56
N GLU A 45 -3.79 -11.06 28.72
CA GLU A 45 -4.07 -11.91 29.90
C GLU A 45 -3.45 -11.39 31.21
N LYS A 46 -2.45 -10.50 31.13
CA LYS A 46 -1.73 -9.96 32.30
C LYS A 46 -2.44 -8.76 32.94
N GLY A 47 -3.62 -8.39 32.45
CA GLY A 47 -4.47 -7.37 33.06
C GLY A 47 -3.95 -5.95 32.85
N VAL A 48 -3.93 -5.15 33.92
CA VAL A 48 -3.55 -3.73 33.88
C VAL A 48 -2.12 -3.56 34.38
N GLY A 49 -1.29 -2.86 33.62
CA GLY A 49 0.10 -2.59 34.00
C GLY A 49 0.26 -1.35 34.86
N ASN A 50 1.50 -0.99 35.17
CA ASN A 50 1.82 0.10 36.10
C ASN A 50 1.43 1.48 35.54
N ALA A 51 1.33 1.61 34.21
CA ALA A 51 0.83 2.82 33.56
C ALA A 51 -0.70 3.00 33.68
N GLY A 52 -1.40 2.09 34.36
CA GLY A 52 -2.86 2.13 34.51
C GLY A 52 -3.61 1.82 33.21
N LYS A 53 -2.94 1.21 32.24
CA LYS A 53 -3.49 0.78 30.95
C LYS A 53 -3.47 -0.75 30.85
N PRO A 54 -4.40 -1.37 30.12
CA PRO A 54 -4.31 -2.80 29.82
C PRO A 54 -2.99 -3.14 29.15
N LEU A 55 -2.34 -4.21 29.59
CA LEU A 55 -1.16 -4.82 28.94
C LEU A 55 -1.61 -5.57 27.69
N HIS A 56 -2.06 -4.83 26.68
CA HIS A 56 -2.73 -5.39 25.50
C HIS A 56 -2.49 -4.54 24.26
N TYR A 57 -2.13 -5.16 23.13
CA TYR A 57 -1.93 -4.46 21.86
C TYR A 57 -3.22 -4.04 21.17
N LYS A 58 -4.38 -4.60 21.54
CA LYS A 58 -5.68 -4.22 20.97
C LYS A 58 -5.92 -2.71 21.14
N GLY A 59 -6.14 -2.03 20.01
CA GLY A 59 -6.31 -0.58 19.92
C GLY A 59 -5.01 0.22 19.84
N SER A 60 -3.84 -0.41 19.95
CA SER A 60 -2.55 0.25 19.76
C SER A 60 -2.29 0.55 18.28
N SER A 61 -1.53 1.61 18.02
CA SER A 61 -1.23 2.09 16.67
C SER A 61 0.19 1.75 16.22
N PHE A 62 0.36 1.64 14.90
CA PHE A 62 1.67 1.82 14.28
C PHE A 62 1.95 3.31 14.19
N HIS A 63 2.73 3.82 15.13
CA HIS A 63 2.97 5.25 15.31
C HIS A 63 4.14 5.78 14.48
N ARG A 64 4.96 4.89 13.89
CA ARG A 64 6.11 5.25 13.07
C ARG A 64 6.29 4.25 11.93
N VAL A 65 6.30 4.73 10.69
CA VAL A 65 6.44 3.91 9.47
C VAL A 65 7.49 4.52 8.57
N ILE A 66 8.52 3.76 8.24
CA ILE A 66 9.58 4.20 7.32
C ILE A 66 9.66 3.19 6.17
N LYS A 67 9.27 3.65 4.98
CA LYS A 67 9.32 2.84 3.77
C LYS A 67 10.75 2.37 3.48
N SER A 68 10.88 1.11 3.06
CA SER A 68 12.16 0.45 2.82
C SER A 68 13.04 0.39 4.07
N PHE A 69 12.41 0.25 5.23
CA PHE A 69 13.09 0.04 6.50
C PHE A 69 12.24 -0.84 7.44
N MET A 70 11.20 -0.27 8.06
CA MET A 70 10.37 -0.98 9.05
C MET A 70 9.05 -0.26 9.35
N ILE A 71 8.12 -1.00 9.97
CA ILE A 71 6.90 -0.47 10.60
C ILE A 71 6.97 -0.70 12.11
N GLN A 72 6.74 0.33 12.92
CA GLN A 72 6.89 0.28 14.38
C GLN A 72 5.58 0.60 15.10
N GLY A 73 5.28 -0.21 16.11
CA GLY A 73 4.07 -0.12 16.93
C GLY A 73 4.32 -0.53 18.39
N GLY A 74 3.24 -0.80 19.12
CA GLY A 74 3.31 -1.38 20.47
C GLY A 74 3.42 -0.36 21.62
N ASP A 75 3.29 0.94 21.35
CA ASP A 75 3.06 1.94 22.40
C ASP A 75 1.55 2.01 22.70
N PHE A 76 1.08 1.16 23.61
CA PHE A 76 -0.33 1.13 24.03
C PHE A 76 -0.66 2.12 25.16
N THR A 77 0.34 2.87 25.68
CA THR A 77 0.11 3.82 26.78
C THR A 77 0.00 5.25 26.29
N ALA A 78 0.97 5.73 25.50
CA ALA A 78 1.01 7.09 24.96
C ALA A 78 0.66 7.16 23.46
N GLY A 79 0.81 6.04 22.73
CA GLY A 79 0.45 5.94 21.30
C GLY A 79 1.33 6.75 20.35
N ASN A 80 2.52 7.18 20.78
CA ASN A 80 3.38 8.09 20.02
C ASN A 80 4.88 7.73 20.06
N GLY A 81 5.23 6.59 20.66
CA GLY A 81 6.60 6.08 20.78
C GLY A 81 7.30 6.47 22.08
N THR A 82 6.68 7.29 22.94
CA THR A 82 7.25 7.67 24.25
C THR A 82 6.85 6.74 25.39
N GLY A 83 5.87 5.87 25.15
CA GLY A 83 5.29 4.98 26.16
C GLY A 83 5.63 3.50 25.98
N GLY A 84 4.75 2.66 26.49
CA GLY A 84 4.90 1.21 26.58
C GLY A 84 5.53 0.73 27.88
N GLU A 85 5.16 -0.49 28.27
CA GLU A 85 5.71 -1.24 29.39
C GLU A 85 5.61 -2.75 29.10
N SER A 86 6.48 -3.55 29.69
CA SER A 86 6.48 -5.00 29.51
C SER A 86 5.57 -5.70 30.52
N ILE A 87 5.28 -6.98 30.30
CA ILE A 87 4.60 -7.81 31.30
C ILE A 87 5.44 -8.06 32.57
N TYR A 88 6.73 -7.71 32.54
CA TYR A 88 7.69 -7.89 33.64
C TYR A 88 7.93 -6.60 34.43
N GLY A 89 7.27 -5.49 34.05
CA GLY A 89 7.49 -4.15 34.60
C GLY A 89 7.85 -3.14 33.51
N GLU A 90 8.43 -2.00 33.90
CA GLU A 90 8.68 -0.89 32.96
C GLU A 90 9.59 -1.31 31.79
N LYS A 91 10.65 -2.10 32.06
CA LYS A 91 11.66 -2.54 31.09
C LYS A 91 12.15 -3.96 31.41
N PHE A 92 12.71 -4.65 30.42
CA PHE A 92 13.47 -5.89 30.59
C PHE A 92 14.74 -5.92 29.72
N GLU A 93 15.65 -6.84 30.05
CA GLU A 93 16.97 -7.00 29.44
C GLU A 93 16.93 -7.47 27.97
N ASP A 94 18.03 -7.27 27.23
CA ASP A 94 18.22 -7.90 25.92
C ASP A 94 18.53 -9.38 26.13
N GLU A 95 17.74 -10.27 25.53
CA GLU A 95 17.83 -11.70 25.80
C GLU A 95 18.92 -12.40 24.98
N ALA A 96 18.90 -12.24 23.65
CA ALA A 96 19.92 -12.75 22.74
C ALA A 96 19.93 -11.98 21.41
N PHE A 97 21.02 -12.11 20.65
CA PHE A 97 21.19 -11.50 19.31
C PHE A 97 21.54 -12.55 18.25
N ASP A 98 21.04 -13.77 18.41
CA ASP A 98 21.41 -14.93 17.57
C ASP A 98 20.87 -14.82 16.13
N VAL A 99 19.70 -14.20 15.97
CA VAL A 99 19.06 -13.99 14.67
C VAL A 99 19.39 -12.59 14.14
N LYS A 100 19.94 -12.53 12.93
CA LYS A 100 20.30 -11.29 12.23
C LYS A 100 19.13 -10.73 11.44
N HIS A 101 19.15 -9.42 11.19
CA HIS A 101 18.14 -8.72 10.39
C HIS A 101 18.42 -8.85 8.87
N GLU A 102 18.55 -10.08 8.39
CA GLU A 102 19.03 -10.38 7.03
C GLU A 102 17.93 -10.45 5.95
N LYS A 103 16.65 -10.42 6.36
CA LYS A 103 15.49 -10.52 5.47
C LYS A 103 14.34 -9.62 5.93
N PRO A 104 13.39 -9.25 5.05
CA PRO A 104 12.16 -8.60 5.46
C PRO A 104 11.31 -9.50 6.37
N PHE A 105 10.34 -8.89 7.04
CA PHE A 105 9.32 -9.52 7.85
C PHE A 105 9.78 -10.16 9.16
N LEU A 106 11.00 -9.85 9.60
CA LEU A 106 11.45 -10.15 10.96
C LEU A 106 10.79 -9.20 11.96
N LEU A 107 10.34 -9.76 13.08
CA LEU A 107 9.75 -9.08 14.23
C LEU A 107 10.83 -8.88 15.30
N SER A 108 11.04 -7.64 15.73
CA SER A 108 12.17 -7.26 16.58
C SER A 108 11.81 -6.16 17.58
N MET A 109 12.48 -6.14 18.73
CA MET A 109 12.18 -5.21 19.82
C MET A 109 12.69 -3.80 19.52
N ALA A 110 11.84 -2.79 19.71
CA ALA A 110 12.30 -1.41 19.80
C ALA A 110 12.83 -1.15 21.23
N ASN A 111 13.91 -0.40 21.33
CA ASN A 111 14.52 -0.02 22.61
C ASN A 111 15.15 1.38 22.53
N ALA A 112 15.55 1.92 23.69
CA ALA A 112 16.24 3.19 23.85
C ALA A 112 17.71 2.99 24.29
N GLY A 113 18.33 1.90 23.82
CA GLY A 113 19.65 1.43 24.25
C GLY A 113 19.60 0.09 25.00
N PRO A 114 20.78 -0.44 25.40
CA PRO A 114 20.89 -1.78 25.96
C PRO A 114 19.98 -2.02 27.17
N GLY A 115 19.27 -3.14 27.18
CA GLY A 115 18.43 -3.60 28.29
C GLY A 115 17.21 -2.72 28.57
N THR A 116 16.67 -2.06 27.54
CA THR A 116 15.50 -1.17 27.68
C THR A 116 14.28 -1.64 26.90
N ASN A 117 14.15 -2.94 26.69
CA ASN A 117 13.00 -3.53 26.00
C ASN A 117 11.71 -3.33 26.81
N ARG A 118 10.62 -3.01 26.12
CA ARG A 118 9.29 -2.79 26.73
C ARG A 118 8.21 -3.54 25.95
N SER A 119 7.20 -2.84 25.44
CA SER A 119 6.17 -3.38 24.54
C SER A 119 6.35 -2.98 23.09
N GLN A 120 7.16 -1.97 22.79
CA GLN A 120 7.31 -1.49 21.43
C GLN A 120 8.12 -2.48 20.59
N PHE A 121 7.68 -2.67 19.35
CA PHE A 121 8.27 -3.60 18.39
C PHE A 121 8.30 -2.95 17.01
N PHE A 122 9.10 -3.52 16.12
CA PHE A 122 9.03 -3.23 14.70
C PHE A 122 9.04 -4.51 13.86
N VAL A 123 8.45 -4.40 12.67
CA VAL A 123 8.55 -5.43 11.62
C VAL A 123 9.38 -4.84 10.51
N THR A 124 10.47 -5.53 10.17
CA THR A 124 11.35 -5.13 9.06
C THR A 124 10.64 -5.30 7.71
N THR A 125 10.94 -4.43 6.75
CA THR A 125 10.40 -4.52 5.38
C THR A 125 11.49 -4.73 4.32
N VAL A 126 12.75 -4.69 4.75
CA VAL A 126 13.97 -5.02 4.00
C VAL A 126 14.99 -5.62 4.98
N SER A 127 16.16 -6.04 4.49
CA SER A 127 17.29 -6.37 5.38
C SER A 127 17.82 -5.11 6.08
N THR A 128 18.08 -5.20 7.38
CA THR A 128 18.51 -4.07 8.23
C THR A 128 19.72 -4.44 9.12
N PRO A 129 20.86 -4.86 8.55
CA PRO A 129 22.01 -5.40 9.31
C PRO A 129 22.65 -4.39 10.27
N HIS A 130 22.39 -3.09 10.10
CA HIS A 130 22.84 -2.04 11.02
C HIS A 130 22.15 -2.10 12.41
N LEU A 131 21.08 -2.90 12.54
CA LEU A 131 20.35 -3.17 13.79
C LEU A 131 20.86 -4.43 14.52
N ASP A 132 21.74 -5.21 13.89
CA ASP A 132 22.30 -6.43 14.48
C ASP A 132 23.07 -6.12 15.77
N GLY A 133 22.88 -6.97 16.79
CA GLY A 133 23.49 -6.79 18.12
C GLY A 133 22.92 -5.62 18.94
N LYS A 134 21.87 -4.94 18.45
CA LYS A 134 21.22 -3.80 19.12
C LYS A 134 19.76 -4.03 19.43
N HIS A 135 19.07 -4.81 18.60
CA HIS A 135 17.65 -5.12 18.74
C HIS A 135 17.45 -6.64 18.71
N VAL A 136 16.68 -7.14 19.67
CA VAL A 136 16.39 -8.57 19.81
C VAL A 136 15.36 -8.97 18.76
N VAL A 137 15.75 -9.80 17.78
CA VAL A 137 14.82 -10.44 16.85
C VAL A 137 14.16 -11.62 17.56
N PHE A 138 12.83 -11.66 17.57
CA PHE A 138 12.08 -12.62 18.37
C PHE A 138 10.93 -13.32 17.63
N GLY A 139 10.79 -13.09 16.33
CA GLY A 139 9.82 -13.78 15.50
C GLY A 139 9.85 -13.33 14.06
N GLU A 140 8.90 -13.80 13.28
CA GLU A 140 8.70 -13.36 11.90
C GLU A 140 7.24 -13.47 11.45
N VAL A 141 6.88 -12.73 10.41
CA VAL A 141 5.56 -12.83 9.77
C VAL A 141 5.49 -14.11 8.94
N VAL A 142 4.56 -14.98 9.29
CA VAL A 142 4.29 -16.23 8.54
C VAL A 142 3.07 -16.13 7.63
N ALA A 143 2.18 -15.16 7.85
CA ALA A 143 1.09 -14.82 6.94
C ALA A 143 0.67 -13.35 7.05
N GLY A 144 0.11 -12.78 5.97
CA GLY A 144 -0.28 -11.37 5.93
C GLY A 144 0.85 -10.40 5.55
N LYS A 145 1.89 -10.85 4.85
CA LYS A 145 2.99 -10.01 4.34
C LYS A 145 2.48 -8.81 3.53
N SER A 146 1.47 -9.02 2.69
CA SER A 146 0.84 -7.94 1.92
C SER A 146 0.18 -6.86 2.79
N ILE A 147 -0.23 -7.18 4.02
CA ILE A 147 -0.76 -6.20 4.97
C ILE A 147 0.38 -5.37 5.55
N VAL A 148 1.50 -6.00 5.91
CA VAL A 148 2.72 -5.29 6.36
C VAL A 148 3.19 -4.31 5.28
N ARG A 149 3.21 -4.74 4.01
CA ARG A 149 3.53 -3.89 2.86
C ARG A 149 2.51 -2.76 2.65
N GLN A 150 1.23 -3.00 2.89
CA GLN A 150 0.22 -1.94 2.85
C GLN A 150 0.48 -0.88 3.93
N VAL A 151 0.83 -1.30 5.16
CA VAL A 151 1.20 -0.38 6.23
C VAL A 151 2.45 0.42 5.83
N GLU A 152 3.49 -0.24 5.34
CA GLU A 152 4.74 0.37 4.87
C GLU A 152 4.51 1.47 3.81
N ASN A 153 3.55 1.25 2.91
CA ASN A 153 3.25 2.17 1.82
C ASN A 153 2.20 3.23 2.16
N THR A 154 1.76 3.33 3.42
CA THR A 154 0.88 4.43 3.84
C THR A 154 1.60 5.78 3.75
N PRO A 155 0.92 6.86 3.31
CA PRO A 155 1.51 8.19 3.36
C PRO A 155 1.82 8.59 4.80
N VAL A 156 3.03 9.10 5.04
CA VAL A 156 3.47 9.58 6.36
C VAL A 156 3.55 11.10 6.41
N GLY A 157 3.36 11.66 7.61
CA GLY A 157 3.50 13.07 7.94
C GLY A 157 4.79 13.35 8.70
N GLU A 158 4.74 14.32 9.61
CA GLU A 158 5.88 14.64 10.48
C GLU A 158 6.25 13.44 11.38
N SER A 159 7.56 13.30 11.64
CA SER A 159 8.12 12.23 12.48
C SER A 159 7.75 10.80 12.02
N ASP A 160 7.60 10.60 10.71
CA ASP A 160 7.27 9.31 10.09
C ASP A 160 5.92 8.71 10.55
N LYS A 161 5.02 9.54 11.12
CA LYS A 161 3.70 9.09 11.56
C LYS A 161 2.77 8.89 10.35
N PRO A 162 2.08 7.75 10.22
CA PRO A 162 1.05 7.58 9.20
C PRO A 162 0.00 8.69 9.21
N LYS A 163 -0.36 9.24 8.04
CA LYS A 163 -1.41 10.27 7.89
C LYS A 163 -2.81 9.72 8.17
N GLN A 164 -3.00 8.43 7.92
CA GLN A 164 -4.20 7.69 8.31
C GLN A 164 -3.83 6.79 9.48
N ASP A 165 -4.71 6.67 10.45
CA ASP A 165 -4.47 5.80 11.60
C ASP A 165 -4.34 4.34 11.14
N VAL A 166 -3.24 3.71 11.53
CA VAL A 166 -3.00 2.28 11.35
C VAL A 166 -3.08 1.63 12.72
N ILE A 167 -4.14 0.87 12.97
CA ILE A 167 -4.50 0.35 14.29
C ILE A 167 -4.52 -1.18 14.28
N ILE A 168 -3.98 -1.78 15.34
CA ILE A 168 -4.20 -3.18 15.70
C ILE A 168 -5.62 -3.26 16.26
N ALA A 169 -6.61 -3.50 15.40
CA ALA A 169 -8.02 -3.51 15.74
C ALA A 169 -8.37 -4.65 16.72
N ASP A 170 -7.71 -5.79 16.57
CA ASP A 170 -7.80 -6.91 17.50
C ASP A 170 -6.51 -7.75 17.44
N CYS A 171 -6.27 -8.56 18.45
CA CYS A 171 -5.11 -9.43 18.51
C CYS A 171 -5.31 -10.64 19.42
N GLY A 172 -4.45 -11.65 19.27
CA GLY A 172 -4.49 -12.82 20.13
C GLY A 172 -3.46 -13.88 19.77
N GLU A 173 -3.58 -15.03 20.43
CA GLU A 173 -2.79 -16.24 20.15
C GLU A 173 -3.64 -17.23 19.34
N LEU A 174 -3.02 -17.91 18.38
CA LEU A 174 -3.65 -18.98 17.62
C LEU A 174 -3.56 -20.30 18.40
N PRO A 175 -4.66 -21.08 18.49
CA PRO A 175 -4.59 -22.45 18.99
C PRO A 175 -3.63 -23.30 18.16
N ALA A 176 -2.88 -24.17 18.83
CA ALA A 176 -1.99 -25.14 18.17
C ALA A 176 -2.75 -25.97 17.11
N GLY A 177 -2.15 -26.12 15.93
CA GLY A 177 -2.75 -26.86 14.81
C GLY A 177 -3.77 -26.07 13.99
N THR A 178 -3.96 -24.78 14.25
CA THR A 178 -4.77 -23.90 13.39
C THR A 178 -4.14 -23.81 11.99
N ASP A 179 -4.96 -23.98 10.95
CA ASP A 179 -4.56 -23.74 9.57
C ASP A 179 -4.42 -22.22 9.34
N ILE A 180 -3.17 -21.75 9.30
CA ILE A 180 -2.85 -20.33 9.13
C ILE A 180 -3.34 -19.82 7.77
N ALA A 181 -3.31 -20.64 6.71
CA ALA A 181 -3.72 -20.23 5.38
C ALA A 181 -5.24 -20.00 5.34
N GLU A 182 -6.04 -20.87 5.97
CA GLU A 182 -7.48 -20.66 6.08
C GLU A 182 -7.81 -19.50 7.04
N PHE A 183 -7.09 -19.37 8.17
CA PHE A 183 -7.31 -18.28 9.14
C PHE A 183 -7.04 -16.90 8.55
N THR A 184 -6.03 -16.78 7.68
CA THR A 184 -5.65 -15.52 7.03
C THR A 184 -6.23 -15.36 5.63
N LYS A 185 -7.06 -16.30 5.19
CA LYS A 185 -7.64 -16.31 3.86
C LYS A 185 -8.42 -15.03 3.62
N LYS A 186 -7.91 -14.23 2.70
CA LYS A 186 -8.66 -13.12 2.13
C LYS A 186 -9.87 -13.71 1.41
N ALA A 187 -11.04 -13.09 1.55
CA ALA A 187 -12.20 -13.47 0.74
C ALA A 187 -11.75 -13.46 -0.74
N PRO A 188 -11.76 -14.62 -1.44
CA PRO A 188 -11.30 -14.67 -2.81
C PRO A 188 -12.19 -13.74 -3.62
N ASP A 189 -11.57 -12.77 -4.30
CA ASP A 189 -12.31 -11.93 -5.21
C ASP A 189 -12.70 -12.73 -6.47
N MET A 190 -13.63 -12.19 -7.25
CA MET A 190 -14.16 -12.87 -8.44
C MET A 190 -13.14 -13.05 -9.59
N THR A 191 -11.91 -12.57 -9.44
CA THR A 191 -10.89 -12.61 -10.49
C THR A 191 -10.01 -13.85 -10.43
N GLY A 192 -9.90 -14.51 -9.27
CA GLY A 192 -9.02 -15.67 -9.09
C GLY A 192 -7.52 -15.31 -9.17
N ASP A 193 -7.18 -14.08 -8.80
CA ASP A 193 -5.80 -13.58 -8.76
C ASP A 193 -4.92 -14.43 -7.83
N ALA A 194 -3.92 -15.08 -8.41
CA ALA A 194 -2.99 -15.98 -7.71
C ALA A 194 -1.64 -15.33 -7.37
N TYR A 195 -1.44 -14.06 -7.72
CA TYR A 195 -0.17 -13.37 -7.56
C TYR A 195 -0.04 -12.72 -6.20
N GLU A 196 1.18 -12.57 -5.68
CA GLU A 196 1.41 -11.74 -4.50
C GLU A 196 1.06 -10.28 -4.80
N ASP A 197 0.50 -9.57 -3.82
CA ASP A 197 0.10 -8.16 -3.97
C ASP A 197 1.31 -7.24 -4.21
N PHE A 198 2.48 -7.64 -3.73
CA PHE A 198 3.77 -6.96 -3.88
C PHE A 198 4.76 -7.91 -4.59
N PRO A 199 5.22 -7.56 -5.80
CA PRO A 199 6.05 -8.45 -6.62
C PRO A 199 7.33 -8.93 -5.94
N GLU A 200 7.95 -8.09 -5.11
CA GLU A 200 9.19 -8.43 -4.39
C GLU A 200 9.03 -9.62 -3.44
N ASP A 201 7.79 -9.95 -3.04
CA ASP A 201 7.48 -11.07 -2.16
C ASP A 201 7.06 -12.33 -2.96
N GLN A 202 6.92 -12.24 -4.29
CA GLN A 202 6.53 -13.34 -5.19
C GLN A 202 7.69 -14.30 -5.49
N LEU A 203 8.90 -13.75 -5.65
CA LEU A 203 10.11 -14.50 -5.97
C LEU A 203 10.74 -15.08 -4.70
N LYS A 204 11.38 -16.24 -4.84
CA LYS A 204 12.22 -16.79 -3.77
C LYS A 204 13.56 -16.06 -3.73
N GLN A 205 14.22 -16.14 -2.58
CA GLN A 205 15.55 -15.54 -2.41
C GLN A 205 16.53 -16.04 -3.48
N GLY A 206 17.13 -15.09 -4.20
CA GLY A 206 18.10 -15.37 -5.28
C GLY A 206 17.48 -15.59 -6.66
N GLU A 207 16.15 -15.59 -6.79
CA GLU A 207 15.48 -15.55 -8.09
C GLU A 207 15.45 -14.12 -8.65
N GLU A 208 15.51 -14.00 -9.97
CA GLU A 208 15.43 -12.73 -10.69
C GLU A 208 14.25 -12.74 -11.66
N TRP A 209 13.64 -11.57 -11.85
CA TRP A 209 12.55 -11.41 -12.80
C TRP A 209 13.01 -11.59 -14.23
N LYS A 210 12.23 -12.35 -15.01
CA LYS A 210 12.30 -12.34 -16.47
C LYS A 210 11.29 -11.35 -17.03
N GLY A 211 11.71 -10.49 -17.95
CA GLY A 211 10.81 -9.51 -18.55
C GLY A 211 9.57 -10.11 -19.20
N THR A 212 9.71 -11.28 -19.84
CA THR A 212 8.58 -12.02 -20.43
C THR A 212 7.56 -12.50 -19.39
N GLU A 213 8.02 -12.84 -18.19
CA GLU A 213 7.14 -13.23 -17.09
C GLU A 213 6.40 -12.02 -16.52
N ILE A 214 7.09 -10.90 -16.33
CA ILE A 214 6.46 -9.63 -15.91
C ILE A 214 5.36 -9.21 -16.88
N VAL A 215 5.61 -9.28 -18.19
CA VAL A 215 4.58 -9.00 -19.21
C VAL A 215 3.39 -9.93 -19.08
N ARG A 216 3.62 -11.24 -18.89
CA ARG A 216 2.55 -12.23 -18.73
C ARG A 216 1.69 -11.90 -17.51
N ILE A 217 2.31 -11.72 -16.35
CA ILE A 217 1.61 -11.42 -15.08
C ILE A 217 0.83 -10.11 -15.20
N ALA A 218 1.47 -9.05 -15.70
CA ALA A 218 0.81 -7.75 -15.86
C ALA A 218 -0.37 -7.81 -16.85
N SER A 219 -0.27 -8.64 -17.90
CA SER A 219 -1.37 -8.86 -18.86
C SER A 219 -2.54 -9.60 -18.22
N GLU A 220 -2.28 -10.65 -17.45
CA GLU A 220 -3.32 -11.39 -16.74
C GLU A 220 -4.03 -10.51 -15.70
N LEU A 221 -3.27 -9.76 -14.90
CA LEU A 221 -3.82 -8.79 -13.94
C LEU A 221 -4.64 -7.69 -14.63
N LYS A 222 -4.20 -7.23 -15.81
CA LYS A 222 -4.99 -6.31 -16.63
C LYS A 222 -6.32 -6.92 -17.04
N GLU A 223 -6.34 -8.18 -17.49
CA GLU A 223 -7.59 -8.86 -17.86
C GLU A 223 -8.52 -9.09 -16.66
N MET A 224 -7.95 -9.42 -15.49
CA MET A 224 -8.69 -9.47 -14.23
C MET A 224 -9.31 -8.10 -13.89
N GLY A 225 -8.56 -7.02 -14.07
CA GLY A 225 -9.07 -5.65 -13.89
C GLY A 225 -10.17 -5.29 -14.89
N ASN A 226 -10.03 -5.70 -16.16
CA ASN A 226 -11.05 -5.53 -17.18
C ASN A 226 -12.34 -6.29 -16.82
N LYS A 227 -12.21 -7.52 -16.31
CA LYS A 227 -13.35 -8.35 -15.87
C LYS A 227 -14.08 -7.69 -14.72
N ALA A 228 -13.36 -7.26 -13.68
CA ALA A 228 -13.93 -6.55 -12.53
C ALA A 228 -14.65 -5.26 -12.96
N PHE A 229 -14.03 -4.45 -13.83
CA PHE A 229 -14.65 -3.25 -14.38
C PHE A 229 -15.96 -3.54 -15.12
N LYS A 230 -15.99 -4.58 -15.98
CA LYS A 230 -17.20 -4.99 -16.70
C LYS A 230 -18.32 -5.47 -15.78
N SER A 231 -17.96 -6.01 -14.61
CA SER A 231 -18.91 -6.41 -13.57
C SER A 231 -19.35 -5.27 -12.65
N GLY A 232 -18.86 -4.04 -12.86
CA GLY A 232 -19.20 -2.88 -12.04
C GLY A 232 -18.33 -2.71 -10.78
N GLU A 233 -17.39 -3.62 -10.53
CA GLU A 233 -16.48 -3.61 -9.39
C GLU A 233 -15.29 -2.67 -9.66
N LEU A 234 -15.53 -1.36 -9.53
CA LEU A 234 -14.57 -0.32 -9.93
C LEU A 234 -13.30 -0.32 -9.07
N GLU A 235 -13.44 -0.43 -7.76
CA GLU A 235 -12.33 -0.47 -6.80
C GLU A 235 -11.46 -1.71 -7.04
N LEU A 236 -12.10 -2.86 -7.25
CA LEU A 236 -11.40 -4.10 -7.58
C LEU A 236 -10.65 -3.96 -8.90
N GLY A 237 -11.31 -3.45 -9.95
CA GLY A 237 -10.67 -3.22 -11.25
C GLY A 237 -9.45 -2.31 -11.15
N LEU A 238 -9.57 -1.22 -10.38
CA LEU A 238 -8.46 -0.31 -10.12
C LEU A 238 -7.33 -1.00 -9.37
N SER A 239 -7.65 -1.80 -8.34
CA SER A 239 -6.63 -2.51 -7.55
C SER A 239 -5.79 -3.45 -8.42
N LYS A 240 -6.41 -4.16 -9.38
CA LYS A 240 -5.70 -5.05 -10.32
C LYS A 240 -4.82 -4.28 -11.29
N TYR A 241 -5.27 -3.13 -11.81
CA TYR A 241 -4.42 -2.29 -12.66
C TYR A 241 -3.21 -1.74 -11.89
N GLN A 242 -3.41 -1.29 -10.66
CA GLN A 242 -2.32 -0.80 -9.81
C GLN A 242 -1.34 -1.92 -9.45
N LYS A 243 -1.84 -3.15 -9.23
CA LYS A 243 -1.00 -4.33 -9.04
C LYS A 243 -0.17 -4.65 -10.27
N ALA A 244 -0.78 -4.67 -11.45
CA ALA A 244 -0.05 -4.88 -12.71
C ALA A 244 1.05 -3.83 -12.93
N LEU A 245 0.80 -2.57 -12.57
CA LEU A 245 1.82 -1.52 -12.61
C LEU A 245 2.99 -1.77 -11.66
N ARG A 246 2.73 -2.30 -10.45
CA ARG A 246 3.81 -2.71 -9.52
C ARG A 246 4.70 -3.79 -10.15
N TYR A 247 4.11 -4.83 -10.74
CA TYR A 247 4.89 -5.85 -11.47
C TYR A 247 5.72 -5.25 -12.60
N LEU A 248 5.17 -4.31 -13.38
CA LEU A 248 5.92 -3.63 -14.45
C LEU A 248 7.05 -2.71 -13.96
N HIS A 249 7.07 -2.35 -12.67
CA HIS A 249 8.14 -1.55 -12.09
C HIS A 249 9.37 -2.39 -11.72
N GLU A 250 9.20 -3.68 -11.47
CA GLU A 250 10.32 -4.61 -11.21
C GLU A 250 11.22 -4.81 -12.44
N TYR A 251 10.68 -4.58 -13.63
CA TYR A 251 11.41 -4.74 -14.89
C TYR A 251 11.16 -3.56 -15.82
N PRO A 252 11.75 -2.38 -15.51
CA PRO A 252 11.38 -1.14 -16.17
C PRO A 252 11.92 -1.03 -17.59
N VAL A 253 13.05 -1.68 -17.89
CA VAL A 253 13.79 -1.62 -19.14
C VAL A 253 14.24 -3.04 -19.53
N PRO A 254 14.12 -3.45 -20.81
CA PRO A 254 14.67 -4.71 -21.30
C PRO A 254 16.19 -4.81 -21.13
N LEU A 255 16.67 -6.02 -20.89
CA LEU A 255 18.09 -6.39 -20.92
C LEU A 255 18.52 -6.75 -22.36
N GLU A 256 19.82 -6.88 -22.58
CA GLU A 256 20.40 -7.13 -23.91
C GLU A 256 19.92 -8.46 -24.53
N ASP A 257 19.75 -9.50 -23.70
CA ASP A 257 19.33 -10.83 -24.12
C ASP A 257 17.81 -11.00 -24.20
N ASP A 258 17.03 -9.95 -23.92
CA ASP A 258 15.57 -10.03 -24.00
C ASP A 258 15.05 -10.06 -25.44
N PRO A 259 13.80 -10.55 -25.65
CA PRO A 259 13.11 -10.39 -26.92
C PRO A 259 13.05 -8.93 -27.37
N LYS A 260 13.35 -8.68 -28.65
CA LYS A 260 13.45 -7.32 -29.21
C LYS A 260 12.18 -6.48 -29.07
N ASP A 261 11.02 -7.13 -29.01
CA ASP A 261 9.72 -6.49 -28.88
C ASP A 261 9.29 -6.28 -27.42
N LEU A 262 10.02 -6.83 -26.44
CA LEU A 262 9.68 -6.76 -25.02
C LEU A 262 9.51 -5.32 -24.53
N GLY A 263 10.43 -4.42 -24.91
CA GLY A 263 10.34 -3.01 -24.53
C GLY A 263 9.05 -2.34 -25.01
N THR A 264 8.60 -2.72 -26.21
CA THR A 264 7.31 -2.26 -26.75
C THR A 264 6.16 -2.85 -25.94
N GLN A 265 6.18 -4.14 -25.62
CA GLN A 265 5.14 -4.79 -24.81
C GLN A 265 5.01 -4.14 -23.42
N LEU A 266 6.12 -3.89 -22.73
CA LEU A 266 6.17 -3.21 -21.42
C LEU A 266 5.56 -1.80 -21.51
N SER A 267 5.99 -0.99 -22.48
CA SER A 267 5.46 0.36 -22.66
C SER A 267 3.96 0.37 -22.97
N GLN A 268 3.50 -0.50 -23.87
CA GLN A 268 2.08 -0.57 -24.24
C GLN A 268 1.21 -1.01 -23.05
N LEU A 269 1.70 -1.94 -22.22
CA LEU A 269 1.03 -2.31 -20.98
C LEU A 269 0.96 -1.13 -20.00
N LYS A 270 2.08 -0.46 -19.72
CA LYS A 270 2.15 0.72 -18.84
C LYS A 270 1.15 1.80 -19.28
N ILE A 271 1.14 2.17 -20.56
CA ILE A 271 0.20 3.15 -21.12
C ILE A 271 -1.25 2.68 -20.90
N SER A 272 -1.57 1.42 -21.23
CA SER A 272 -2.94 0.92 -21.08
C SER A 272 -3.42 0.92 -19.63
N LEU A 273 -2.55 0.51 -18.70
CA LEU A 273 -2.85 0.40 -17.28
C LEU A 273 -2.98 1.76 -16.59
N HIS A 274 -2.06 2.69 -16.86
CA HIS A 274 -2.15 4.06 -16.35
C HIS A 274 -3.41 4.77 -16.82
N THR A 275 -3.67 4.67 -18.12
CA THR A 275 -4.84 5.34 -18.68
C THR A 275 -6.13 4.65 -18.17
N ASN A 276 -6.19 3.32 -18.04
CA ASN A 276 -7.36 2.63 -17.46
C ASN A 276 -7.56 2.95 -15.97
N SER A 277 -6.47 3.06 -15.21
CA SER A 277 -6.50 3.51 -13.80
C SER A 277 -7.10 4.90 -13.70
N SER A 278 -6.65 5.84 -14.54
CA SER A 278 -7.17 7.20 -14.62
C SER A 278 -8.69 7.22 -14.81
N MET A 279 -9.20 6.42 -15.75
CA MET A 279 -10.64 6.29 -15.98
C MET A 279 -11.41 5.77 -14.77
N LEU A 280 -10.89 4.75 -14.07
CA LEU A 280 -11.56 4.21 -12.87
C LEU A 280 -11.49 5.18 -11.69
N GLN A 281 -10.35 5.80 -11.46
CA GLN A 281 -10.18 6.84 -10.43
C GLN A 281 -11.16 8.00 -10.66
N HIS A 282 -11.33 8.43 -11.91
CA HIS A 282 -12.34 9.42 -12.27
C HIS A 282 -13.76 8.96 -11.89
N LYS A 283 -14.15 7.73 -12.26
CA LYS A 283 -15.46 7.17 -11.89
C LYS A 283 -15.67 7.08 -10.37
N LEU A 284 -14.58 6.87 -9.63
CA LEU A 284 -14.52 6.85 -8.17
C LEU A 284 -14.38 8.26 -7.55
N LYS A 285 -14.48 9.33 -8.36
CA LYS A 285 -14.33 10.74 -7.94
C LYS A 285 -12.98 11.08 -7.31
N LYS A 286 -11.95 10.27 -7.58
CA LYS A 286 -10.55 10.50 -7.20
C LYS A 286 -9.85 11.29 -8.29
N TYR A 287 -10.24 12.55 -8.48
CA TYR A 287 -9.84 13.32 -9.66
C TYR A 287 -8.34 13.66 -9.69
N VAL A 288 -7.72 13.89 -8.53
CA VAL A 288 -6.26 14.09 -8.43
C VAL A 288 -5.52 12.84 -8.89
N ASP A 289 -5.83 11.68 -8.30
CA ASP A 289 -5.24 10.39 -8.69
C ASP A 289 -5.46 10.07 -10.18
N SER A 290 -6.65 10.43 -10.70
CA SER A 290 -6.99 10.30 -12.11
C SER A 290 -6.08 11.13 -13.00
N SER A 291 -5.82 12.38 -12.62
CA SER A 291 -4.91 13.28 -13.32
C SER A 291 -3.48 12.73 -13.29
N ASP A 292 -3.00 12.32 -12.12
CA ASP A 292 -1.65 11.78 -11.93
C ASP A 292 -1.42 10.51 -12.76
N SER A 293 -2.41 9.63 -12.83
CA SER A 293 -2.31 8.42 -13.66
C SER A 293 -2.30 8.75 -15.15
N ALA A 294 -3.02 9.79 -15.59
CA ALA A 294 -2.94 10.25 -16.98
C ALA A 294 -1.55 10.85 -17.30
N ASP A 295 -0.96 11.61 -16.38
CA ASP A 295 0.39 12.16 -16.53
C ASP A 295 1.44 11.05 -16.63
N LYS A 296 1.36 10.04 -15.77
CA LYS A 296 2.25 8.87 -15.84
C LYS A 296 2.16 8.17 -17.20
N ALA A 297 0.98 8.09 -17.82
CA ALA A 297 0.85 7.55 -19.17
C ALA A 297 1.58 8.42 -20.21
N LEU A 298 1.47 9.74 -20.12
CA LEU A 298 2.12 10.68 -21.05
C LEU A 298 3.65 10.62 -21.00
N LEU A 299 4.22 10.19 -19.86
CA LEU A 299 5.67 10.02 -19.67
C LEU A 299 6.23 8.71 -20.24
N VAL A 300 5.39 7.76 -20.65
CA VAL A 300 5.87 6.47 -21.17
C VAL A 300 6.46 6.64 -22.58
N GLN A 301 7.70 6.14 -22.78
CA GLN A 301 8.34 6.14 -24.09
C GLN A 301 7.53 5.31 -25.11
N GLY A 302 7.46 5.82 -26.35
CA GLY A 302 6.74 5.17 -27.44
C GLY A 302 5.22 5.37 -27.43
N ILE A 303 4.71 6.29 -26.60
CA ILE A 303 3.28 6.65 -26.62
C ILE A 303 2.90 7.33 -27.94
N SER A 304 1.91 6.76 -28.64
CA SER A 304 1.39 7.31 -29.90
C SER A 304 0.52 8.55 -29.67
N ASP A 305 0.31 9.36 -30.70
CA ASP A 305 -0.51 10.58 -30.58
C ASP A 305 -1.98 10.27 -30.22
N ALA A 306 -2.53 9.15 -30.70
CA ALA A 306 -3.85 8.69 -30.29
C ALA A 306 -3.91 8.35 -28.78
N GLN A 307 -2.86 7.74 -28.25
CA GLN A 307 -2.77 7.43 -26.81
C GLN A 307 -2.54 8.68 -25.96
N LYS A 308 -1.71 9.63 -26.44
CA LYS A 308 -1.54 10.94 -25.80
C LYS A 308 -2.86 11.70 -25.76
N ALA A 309 -3.61 11.74 -26.87
CA ALA A 309 -4.93 12.36 -26.93
C ALA A 309 -5.88 11.75 -25.90
N LYS A 310 -5.90 10.42 -25.77
CA LYS A 310 -6.69 9.70 -24.76
C LYS A 310 -6.29 10.04 -23.32
N ALA A 311 -5.00 10.15 -23.03
CA ALA A 311 -4.50 10.52 -21.71
C ALA A 311 -4.84 11.98 -21.37
N LEU A 312 -4.60 12.92 -22.30
CA LEU A 312 -4.97 14.33 -22.16
C LEU A 312 -6.48 14.53 -21.99
N PHE A 313 -7.29 13.78 -22.74
CA PHE A 313 -8.74 13.78 -22.56
C PHE A 313 -9.13 13.35 -21.14
N ARG A 314 -8.59 12.23 -20.64
CA ARG A 314 -8.84 11.76 -19.27
C ARG A 314 -8.44 12.79 -18.22
N LYS A 315 -7.30 13.46 -18.40
CA LYS A 315 -6.83 14.55 -17.54
C LYS A 315 -7.76 15.78 -17.60
N GLY A 316 -8.20 16.16 -18.80
CA GLY A 316 -9.10 17.29 -19.01
C GLY A 316 -10.47 17.09 -18.36
N VAL A 317 -11.04 15.88 -18.44
CA VAL A 317 -12.30 15.56 -17.75
C VAL A 317 -12.12 15.56 -16.23
N ALA A 318 -11.00 15.04 -15.71
CA ALA A 318 -10.70 15.11 -14.28
C ALA A 318 -10.53 16.56 -13.78
N ALA A 319 -9.87 17.43 -14.56
CA ALA A 319 -9.74 18.85 -14.25
C ALA A 319 -11.11 19.55 -14.23
N LYS A 320 -11.96 19.24 -15.22
CA LYS A 320 -13.35 19.75 -15.29
C LYS A 320 -14.13 19.39 -14.03
N ASP A 321 -14.12 18.12 -13.63
CA ASP A 321 -14.87 17.64 -12.46
C ASP A 321 -14.22 18.06 -11.13
N SER A 322 -12.96 18.47 -11.15
CA SER A 322 -12.27 19.17 -10.05
C SER A 322 -12.54 20.67 -9.99
N LYS A 323 -13.45 21.20 -10.84
CA LYS A 323 -13.78 22.63 -10.97
C LYS A 323 -12.63 23.51 -11.48
N ASN A 324 -11.63 22.91 -12.12
CA ASN A 324 -10.53 23.63 -12.78
C ASN A 324 -10.80 23.72 -14.28
N GLU A 325 -11.70 24.62 -14.65
CA GLU A 325 -12.20 24.76 -16.03
C GLU A 325 -11.15 25.27 -17.01
N GLU A 326 -10.23 26.13 -16.57
CA GLU A 326 -9.18 26.68 -17.44
C GLU A 326 -8.22 25.58 -17.89
N ASP A 327 -7.75 24.77 -16.95
CA ASP A 327 -6.91 23.61 -17.26
C ASP A 327 -7.67 22.57 -18.09
N ALA A 328 -8.95 22.34 -17.79
CA ALA A 328 -9.78 21.42 -18.57
C ALA A 328 -9.84 21.83 -20.05
N ILE A 329 -10.07 23.12 -20.34
CA ILE A 329 -10.11 23.64 -21.71
C ILE A 329 -8.75 23.47 -22.39
N ALA A 330 -7.66 23.85 -21.71
CA ALA A 330 -6.31 23.75 -22.28
C ALA A 330 -5.95 22.30 -22.63
N LEU A 331 -6.21 21.36 -21.71
CA LEU A 331 -5.94 19.93 -21.90
C LEU A 331 -6.78 19.32 -23.03
N LEU A 332 -8.07 19.64 -23.08
CA LEU A 332 -8.97 19.14 -24.13
C LEU A 332 -8.62 19.73 -25.52
N GLN A 333 -8.14 20.98 -25.59
CA GLN A 333 -7.59 21.54 -26.82
C GLN A 333 -6.32 20.83 -27.29
N MET A 334 -5.42 20.47 -26.36
CA MET A 334 -4.24 19.67 -26.70
C MET A 334 -4.66 18.28 -27.20
N ALA A 335 -5.65 17.65 -26.57
CA ALA A 335 -6.20 16.37 -27.01
C ALA A 335 -6.81 16.46 -28.42
N GLU A 336 -7.59 17.53 -28.70
CA GLU A 336 -8.21 17.75 -30.02
C GLU A 336 -7.17 17.94 -31.13
N LYS A 337 -6.07 18.66 -30.84
CA LYS A 337 -4.97 18.82 -31.81
C LYS A 337 -4.34 17.50 -32.23
N LEU A 338 -4.26 16.53 -31.30
CA LEU A 338 -3.68 15.21 -31.54
C LEU A 338 -4.68 14.22 -32.16
N ALA A 339 -5.97 14.42 -31.94
CA ALA A 339 -7.05 13.58 -32.48
C ALA A 339 -8.22 14.42 -33.00
N PRO A 340 -8.04 15.17 -34.10
CA PRO A 340 -9.03 16.13 -34.59
C PRO A 340 -10.29 15.50 -35.18
N SER A 341 -10.32 14.18 -35.38
CA SER A 341 -11.51 13.44 -35.81
C SER A 341 -12.31 12.83 -34.65
N ASP A 342 -11.82 12.93 -33.42
CA ASP A 342 -12.49 12.33 -32.26
C ASP A 342 -13.68 13.18 -31.81
N ALA A 343 -14.89 12.66 -32.02
CA ALA A 343 -16.12 13.35 -31.65
C ALA A 343 -16.29 13.50 -30.12
N GLY A 344 -15.76 12.56 -29.33
CA GLY A 344 -15.83 12.61 -27.87
C GLY A 344 -15.07 13.81 -27.31
N ILE A 345 -13.84 14.02 -27.80
CA ILE A 345 -13.01 15.17 -27.40
C ILE A 345 -13.69 16.49 -27.78
N LYS A 346 -14.20 16.60 -29.00
CA LYS A 346 -14.88 17.81 -29.49
C LYS A 346 -16.12 18.16 -28.68
N ASN A 347 -16.98 17.17 -28.44
CA ASN A 347 -18.22 17.36 -27.69
C ASN A 347 -17.93 17.79 -26.26
N GLU A 348 -16.95 17.17 -25.61
CA GLU A 348 -16.54 17.52 -24.25
C GLU A 348 -15.95 18.93 -24.19
N LEU A 349 -15.03 19.28 -25.09
CA LEU A 349 -14.43 20.62 -25.16
C LEU A 349 -15.50 21.70 -25.38
N ALA A 350 -16.46 21.45 -26.27
CA ALA A 350 -17.57 22.37 -26.52
C ALA A 350 -18.44 22.55 -25.26
N ALA A 351 -18.73 21.46 -24.55
CA ALA A 351 -19.50 21.50 -23.30
C ALA A 351 -18.79 22.30 -22.21
N VAL A 352 -17.48 22.07 -21.99
CA VAL A 352 -16.70 22.81 -20.99
C VAL A 352 -16.63 24.30 -21.33
N LYS A 353 -16.36 24.65 -22.59
CA LYS A 353 -16.34 26.06 -23.05
C LYS A 353 -17.68 26.75 -22.84
N LYS A 354 -18.80 26.08 -23.16
CA LYS A 354 -20.14 26.61 -22.95
C LYS A 354 -20.41 26.88 -21.46
N ASN A 355 -20.11 25.90 -20.61
CA ASN A 355 -20.32 26.04 -19.16
C ASN A 355 -19.49 27.19 -18.57
N ALA A 356 -18.24 27.34 -18.99
CA ALA A 356 -17.37 28.44 -18.56
C ALA A 356 -17.91 29.82 -19.01
N ALA A 357 -18.42 29.91 -20.24
CA ALA A 357 -19.05 31.14 -20.75
C ALA A 357 -20.34 31.48 -19.97
N ASP A 358 -21.19 30.49 -19.72
CA ASP A 358 -22.44 30.66 -18.95
C ASP A 358 -22.15 31.10 -17.51
N ARG A 359 -21.09 30.56 -16.88
CA ARG A 359 -20.64 30.96 -15.54
C ARG A 359 -20.16 32.41 -15.51
N LYS A 360 -19.26 32.79 -16.43
CA LYS A 360 -18.79 34.19 -16.56
C LYS A 360 -19.94 35.16 -16.82
N ALA A 361 -20.94 34.76 -17.62
CA ALA A 361 -22.12 35.58 -17.86
C ALA A 361 -23.00 35.75 -16.59
N LYS A 362 -23.14 34.69 -15.78
CA LYS A 362 -23.84 34.77 -14.49
C LYS A 362 -23.11 35.65 -13.48
N GLU A 363 -21.79 35.51 -13.36
CA GLU A 363 -20.95 36.34 -12.50
C GLU A 363 -21.07 37.82 -12.87
N ARG A 364 -20.94 38.17 -14.16
CA ARG A 364 -21.13 39.54 -14.64
C ARG A 364 -22.50 40.13 -14.28
N LYS A 365 -23.58 39.35 -14.43
CA LYS A 365 -24.94 39.77 -14.05
C LYS A 365 -25.13 39.92 -12.55
N ALA A 366 -24.43 39.11 -11.74
CA ALA A 366 -24.48 39.22 -10.29
C ALA A 366 -23.74 40.48 -9.82
N TYR A 367 -22.55 40.75 -10.37
CA TYR A 367 -21.78 41.95 -10.06
C TYR A 367 -22.51 43.22 -10.47
N SER A 368 -23.13 43.28 -11.65
CA SER A 368 -23.87 44.48 -12.07
C SER A 368 -24.99 44.84 -11.08
N LYS A 369 -25.72 43.84 -10.56
CA LYS A 369 -26.79 44.01 -9.56
C LYS A 369 -26.32 44.38 -8.15
N MET A 370 -25.02 44.29 -7.85
CA MET A 370 -24.48 44.68 -6.54
C MET A 370 -24.08 46.17 -6.49
N PHE A 371 -23.97 46.81 -7.65
CA PHE A 371 -23.60 48.23 -7.78
C PHE A 371 -24.76 49.10 -8.30
N ASP A 372 -25.91 48.49 -8.58
CA ASP A 372 -27.22 49.12 -8.76
C ASP A 372 -27.99 49.07 -7.42
#